data_AF-A0A2V6Z753-F1
#
_entry.id   AF-A0A2V6Z753-F1
#
_cell.length_a   1.000
_cell.length_b   1.000
_cell.length_c   1.000
_cell.angle_alpha   90.00
_cell.angle_beta   90.00
_cell.angle_gamma   90.00
#
_symmetry.space_group_name_H-M   'P 1'
#
loop_
_entity.id
_entity.type
_entity.pdbx_description
1 polymer ?
#
loop_
_entity_poly.entity_id
_entity_poly.type
_entity_poly.pdbx_seq_one_letter_code
_entity_poly.pdbx_strand_id
1 'polypeptide(L)' 'ASDLGLDLARSTLVGDKGSDLVAAHAVGSRAVLVLTGYGLGEWEYRRGALPVQPDYVAEDLLGAADWAIKGLAR' A
#
# COMPACT_ATOMS: atom_id res chain seq x y z
N ALA A 1 -4.00 -11.31 -11.41
CA ALA A 1 -4.94 -11.69 -10.33
C ALA A 1 -5.69 -12.97 -10.70
N SER A 2 -6.40 -12.98 -11.85
CA SER A 2 -7.15 -14.14 -12.34
C SER A 2 -6.31 -15.40 -12.48
N ASP A 3 -5.11 -15.31 -13.05
CA ASP A 3 -4.21 -16.47 -13.25
C ASP A 3 -3.76 -17.14 -11.94
N LEU A 4 -3.85 -16.41 -10.82
CA LEU A 4 -3.47 -16.86 -9.48
C LEU A 4 -4.69 -17.04 -8.56
N GLY A 5 -5.91 -16.83 -9.05
CA GLY A 5 -7.15 -16.92 -8.26
C GLY A 5 -7.20 -15.96 -7.06
N LEU A 6 -6.54 -14.79 -7.16
CA LEU A 6 -6.44 -13.85 -6.04
C LEU A 6 -7.73 -13.03 -5.86
N ASP A 7 -8.21 -12.97 -4.63
CA ASP A 7 -9.21 -11.99 -4.20
C ASP A 7 -8.51 -10.66 -3.85
N LEU A 8 -8.63 -9.69 -4.76
CA LEU A 8 -8.00 -8.39 -4.60
C LEU A 8 -8.62 -7.56 -3.48
N ALA A 9 -9.90 -7.74 -3.15
CA ALA A 9 -10.55 -7.01 -2.06
C ALA A 9 -9.97 -7.41 -0.68
N ARG A 10 -9.39 -8.63 -0.60
CA ARG A 10 -8.71 -9.13 0.60
C ARG A 10 -7.19 -9.01 0.52
N SER A 11 -6.67 -8.51 -0.60
CA SER A 11 -5.24 -8.34 -0.83
C SER A 11 -4.74 -7.00 -0.28
N THR A 12 -3.41 -6.90 -0.12
CA THR A 12 -2.72 -5.67 0.23
C THR A 12 -1.67 -5.40 -0.84
N LEU A 13 -1.68 -4.20 -1.39
CA LEU A 13 -0.66 -3.71 -2.31
C LEU A 13 0.31 -2.83 -1.52
N VAL A 14 1.59 -3.18 -1.59
CA VAL A 14 2.68 -2.45 -0.93
C VAL A 14 3.52 -1.78 -2.02
N GLY A 15 3.73 -0.48 -1.91
CA GLY A 15 4.48 0.29 -2.91
C GLY A 15 5.14 1.53 -2.31
N ASP A 16 6.02 2.18 -3.09
CA ASP A 16 6.76 3.38 -2.69
C ASP A 16 6.31 4.64 -3.44
N LYS A 17 5.26 4.54 -4.26
CA LYS A 17 4.74 5.66 -5.06
C LYS A 17 3.24 5.87 -4.87
N GLY A 18 2.80 7.10 -5.11
CA GLY A 18 1.37 7.44 -5.13
C GLY A 18 0.58 6.65 -6.18
N SER A 19 1.19 6.26 -7.30
CA SER A 19 0.55 5.43 -8.34
C SER A 19 0.17 4.04 -7.83
N ASP A 20 0.95 3.49 -6.91
CA ASP A 20 0.69 2.18 -6.30
C ASP A 20 -0.58 2.24 -5.44
N LEU A 21 -0.75 3.34 -4.70
CA LEU A 21 -1.95 3.61 -3.89
C LEU A 21 -3.21 3.75 -4.76
N VAL A 22 -3.09 4.43 -5.92
CA VAL A 22 -4.18 4.53 -6.90
C VAL A 22 -4.56 3.15 -7.43
N ALA A 23 -3.56 2.34 -7.80
CA ALA A 23 -3.79 1.00 -8.31
C ALA A 23 -4.49 0.11 -7.27
N ALA A 24 -4.05 0.17 -6.01
CA ALA A 24 -4.66 -0.56 -4.90
C ALA A 24 -6.13 -0.19 -4.73
N HIS A 25 -6.41 1.11 -4.67
CA HIS A 25 -7.77 1.64 -4.50
C HIS A 25 -8.68 1.25 -5.67
N ALA A 26 -8.19 1.33 -6.91
CA ALA A 26 -8.97 1.01 -8.12
C ALA A 26 -9.46 -0.45 -8.14
N VAL A 27 -8.75 -1.36 -7.46
CA VAL A 27 -9.12 -2.78 -7.37
C VAL A 27 -9.70 -3.17 -5.99
N GLY A 28 -9.89 -2.20 -5.10
CA GLY A 28 -10.42 -2.42 -3.75
C GLY A 28 -9.45 -3.11 -2.79
N SER A 29 -8.15 -3.15 -3.11
CA SER A 29 -7.12 -3.66 -2.20
C SER A 29 -6.75 -2.63 -1.15
N ARG A 30 -6.23 -3.11 -0.01
CA ARG A 30 -5.56 -2.25 0.98
C ARG A 30 -4.27 -1.69 0.40
N ALA A 31 -3.95 -0.44 0.71
CA ALA A 31 -2.80 0.28 0.18
C ALA A 31 -1.79 0.60 1.30
N VAL A 32 -0.56 0.13 1.16
CA VAL A 32 0.54 0.46 2.09
C VAL A 32 1.64 1.21 1.37
N LEU A 33 1.99 2.39 1.88
CA LEU A 33 3.15 3.14 1.43
C LEU A 33 4.35 2.77 2.31
N VAL A 34 5.43 2.26 1.70
CA VAL A 34 6.71 2.09 2.41
C VAL A 34 7.56 3.35 2.30
N LEU A 35 8.30 3.72 3.33
CA LEU A 35 9.18 4.89 3.31
C LEU A 35 10.55 4.62 2.68
N THR A 36 10.86 3.37 2.36
CA THR A 36 12.02 3.02 1.53
C THR A 36 11.82 3.46 0.06
N GLY A 37 12.91 3.58 -0.71
CA GLY A 37 12.83 3.98 -2.11
C GLY A 37 12.41 5.45 -2.27
N TYR A 38 11.44 5.72 -3.14
CA TYR A 38 10.87 7.06 -3.33
C TYR A 38 9.85 7.45 -2.24
N GLY A 39 9.40 6.48 -1.43
CA GLY A 39 8.23 6.66 -0.57
C GLY A 39 8.40 7.68 0.54
N LEU A 40 9.60 7.83 1.12
CA LEU A 40 9.87 8.92 2.06
C LEU A 40 9.67 10.29 1.40
N GLY A 41 10.13 10.46 0.17
CA GLY A 41 9.94 11.69 -0.58
C GLY A 41 8.47 11.96 -0.94
N GLU A 42 7.73 10.92 -1.35
CA GLU A 42 6.28 11.00 -1.56
C GLU A 42 5.57 11.42 -0.26
N TRP A 43 5.98 10.88 0.89
CA TRP A 43 5.34 11.12 2.19
C TRP A 43 5.70 12.45 2.85
N GLU A 44 6.91 12.96 2.66
CA GLU A 44 7.34 14.25 3.24
C GLU A 44 6.92 15.43 2.39
N TYR A 45 7.12 15.35 1.07
CA TYR A 45 6.96 16.50 0.19
C TYR A 45 5.64 16.51 -0.57
N ARG A 46 4.99 15.34 -0.73
CA ARG A 46 3.84 15.18 -1.63
C ARG A 46 2.60 14.60 -0.97
N ARG A 47 2.61 14.34 0.34
CA ARG A 47 1.48 13.74 1.08
C ARG A 47 0.14 14.40 0.81
N GLY A 48 0.09 15.73 0.85
CA GLY A 48 -1.14 16.49 0.61
C GLY A 48 -1.62 16.45 -0.84
N ALA A 49 -0.75 16.06 -1.77
CA ALA A 49 -1.03 15.89 -3.19
C ALA A 49 -1.18 14.42 -3.59
N LEU A 50 -1.12 13.47 -2.65
CA LEU A 50 -1.39 12.07 -2.96
C LEU A 50 -2.85 11.92 -3.41
N PRO A 51 -3.09 11.33 -4.58
CA PRO A 51 -4.45 11.17 -5.12
C PRO A 51 -5.32 10.24 -4.26
N VAL A 52 -4.67 9.32 -3.53
CA VAL A 52 -5.28 8.40 -2.58
C VAL A 52 -4.38 8.35 -1.35
N GLN A 53 -4.97 8.41 -0.16
CA GLN A 53 -4.22 8.22 1.09
C GLN A 53 -3.98 6.74 1.34
N PRO A 54 -2.78 6.35 1.80
CA PRO A 54 -2.51 4.96 2.15
C PRO A 54 -3.31 4.56 3.41
N ASP A 55 -3.71 3.29 3.50
CA ASP A 55 -4.29 2.71 4.71
C ASP A 55 -3.26 2.58 5.82
N TYR A 56 -1.98 2.43 5.44
CA TYR A 56 -0.85 2.36 6.36
C TYR A 56 0.43 2.89 5.73
N VAL A 57 1.27 3.54 6.55
CA VAL A 57 2.61 3.95 6.17
C VAL A 57 3.60 3.16 6.99
N ALA A 58 4.45 2.40 6.34
CA ALA A 58 5.45 1.54 6.97
C ALA A 58 6.85 2.11 6.75
N GLU A 59 7.72 1.98 7.75
CA GLU A 59 9.13 2.40 7.61
C GLU A 59 9.84 1.61 6.50
N ASP A 60 9.53 0.31 6.38
CA ASP A 60 10.09 -0.59 5.39
C ASP A 60 9.11 -1.72 5.01
N LEU A 61 9.57 -2.64 4.14
CA LEU A 61 8.78 -3.78 3.69
C LEU A 61 8.45 -4.77 4.82
N LEU A 62 9.32 -4.92 5.82
CA LEU A 62 9.07 -5.82 6.95
C LEU A 62 7.89 -5.29 7.78
N GLY A 63 7.88 -4.00 8.09
CA GLY A 63 6.77 -3.35 8.77
C GLY A 63 5.46 -3.41 7.98
N ALA A 64 5.53 -3.29 6.66
CA ALA A 64 4.36 -3.45 5.79
C ALA A 64 3.81 -4.89 5.81
N ALA A 65 4.67 -5.90 5.73
CA ALA A 65 4.29 -7.30 5.78
C ALA A 65 3.64 -7.66 7.13
N ASP A 66 4.23 -7.22 8.24
CA ASP A 66 3.69 -7.41 9.58
C ASP A 66 2.28 -6.81 9.72
N TRP A 67 2.09 -5.59 9.23
CA TRP A 67 0.79 -4.94 9.25
C TRP A 67 -0.25 -5.72 8.41
N ALA A 68 0.14 -6.13 7.20
CA ALA A 68 -0.75 -6.85 6.29
C ALA A 68 -1.24 -8.17 6.92
N ILE A 69 -0.32 -8.94 7.51
CA ILE A 69 -0.63 -10.23 8.16
C ILE A 69 -1.50 -10.03 9.40
N LYS A 70 -1.20 -9.06 10.26
CA LYS A 70 -2.03 -8.75 11.44
C LYS A 70 -3.45 -8.33 11.05
N GLY A 71 -3.59 -7.63 9.92
CA GLY A 71 -4.88 -7.23 9.37
C GLY A 71 -5.71 -8.37 8.78
N LEU A 72 -5.11 -9.55 8.48
CA LEU A 72 -5.84 -10.72 7.99
C LEU A 72 -6.57 -11.50 9.09
N ALA A 73 -6.23 -11.27 10.37
CA ALA A 73 -6.83 -11.94 11.51
C ALA A 73 -8.15 -11.30 11.99
N ARG A 74 -8.71 -10.37 11.21
CA ARG A 74 -9.98 -9.67 11.49
C ARG A 74 -11.07 -10.11 10.53
#